data_AF-A0A2J8JYD2-F1
#
_entry.id   AF-A0A2J8JYD2-F1
#
_cell.length_a   1.000
_cell.length_b   1.000
_cell.length_c   1.000
_cell.angle_alpha   90.00
_cell.angle_beta   90.00
_cell.angle_gamma   90.00
#
_symmetry.space_group_name_H-M   'P 1'
#
loop_
_entity.id
_entity.type
_entity.pdbx_description
1 polymer ?
#
loop_
_entity_poly.entity_id
_entity_poly.type
_entity_poly.pdbx_seq_one_letter_code
_entity_poly.pdbx_strand_id
1 'polypeptide(L)'
;MQWRLQVNRLQELIDQLECKAPRLEPLREEDLAKGPDLHILVAQRQVQVAEEGLQDFHRALRCYVDFTGAQSHCLHVSAQKMPDGASFTLYEFWQDEPSWRRHQQSPGSKAFQRVLIDHLRAPDTL
;
A
#
# COMPACT_ATOMS: atom_id res chain seq x y z
N MET A 1 13.91 26.91 44.37
CA MET A 1 13.18 25.94 43.52
C MET A 1 13.94 25.63 42.22
N GLN A 2 15.24 25.32 42.29
CA GLN A 2 16.11 25.22 41.11
C GLN A 2 16.24 23.78 40.56
N TRP A 3 16.12 22.77 41.42
CA TRP A 3 16.23 21.36 41.01
C TRP A 3 15.07 20.91 40.10
N ARG A 4 13.85 21.40 40.34
CA ARG A 4 12.68 21.10 39.49
C ARG A 4 12.88 21.60 38.06
N LEU A 5 13.51 22.76 37.89
CA LEU A 5 13.85 23.30 36.56
C LEU A 5 14.87 22.42 35.84
N GLN A 6 15.86 21.87 36.55
CA GLN A 6 16.85 20.97 35.97
C GLN A 6 16.22 19.63 35.53
N VAL A 7 15.31 19.09 36.34
CA VAL A 7 14.57 17.86 36.00
C VAL A 7 13.70 18.07 34.76
N ASN A 8 12.95 19.18 34.70
CA ASN A 8 12.11 19.50 33.54
C ASN A 8 12.95 19.68 32.27
N ARG A 9 14.10 20.34 32.37
CA ARG A 9 15.02 20.52 31.23
C ARG A 9 15.58 19.19 30.72
N LEU A 10 15.92 18.26 31.62
CA LEU A 10 16.38 16.92 31.23
C LEU A 10 15.27 16.12 30.56
N GLN A 11 14.03 16.22 31.06
CA GLN A 11 12.88 15.55 30.45
C GLN A 11 12.64 16.06 29.02
N GLU A 12 12.69 17.38 28.80
CA GLU A 12 12.56 17.96 27.45
C GLU A 12 13.65 17.47 26.49
N LEU A 13 14.89 17.29 26.97
CA LEU A 13 15.99 16.77 26.15
C LEU A 13 15.81 15.29 25.80
N ILE A 14 15.31 14.49 26.75
CA ILE A 14 15.00 13.07 26.52
C ILE A 14 13.88 12.95 25.49
N ASP A 15 12.81 13.75 25.64
CA ASP A 15 11.68 13.73 24.71
C ASP A 15 12.09 14.16 23.29
N GLN A 16 13.08 15.05 23.17
CA GLN A 16 13.70 15.41 21.89
C GLN A 16 14.54 14.27 21.30
N LEU A 17 15.37 13.61 22.10
CA LEU A 17 16.23 12.50 21.65
C LEU A 17 15.42 11.25 21.26
N GLU A 18 14.32 10.99 21.95
CA GLU A 18 13.41 9.88 21.67
C GLU A 18 12.37 10.22 20.60
N CYS A 19 12.44 11.41 19.99
CA CYS A 19 11.49 11.91 19.00
C CYS A 19 10.02 11.82 19.47
N LYS A 20 9.76 12.01 20.76
CA LYS A 20 8.41 11.96 21.34
C LYS A 20 7.55 13.17 20.95
N ALA A 21 8.19 14.27 20.55
CA ALA A 21 7.54 15.47 20.03
C ALA A 21 8.29 15.99 18.79
N PRO A 22 8.18 15.31 17.64
CA PRO A 22 8.84 15.76 16.42
C PRO A 22 8.30 17.15 16.05
N ARG A 23 9.20 18.13 15.92
CA ARG A 23 8.87 19.45 15.39
C ARG A 23 8.70 19.32 13.89
N LEU A 24 7.55 18.82 13.46
CA LEU A 24 7.18 18.82 12.06
C LEU A 24 6.92 20.27 11.67
N GLU A 25 7.78 20.83 10.83
CA GLU A 25 7.42 22.05 10.11
C GLU A 25 6.17 21.74 9.28
N PRO A 26 5.20 22.68 9.17
CA PRO A 26 4.09 22.50 8.26
C PRO A 26 4.62 22.17 6.87
N LEU A 27 4.04 21.12 6.25
CA LEU A 27 4.40 20.74 4.89
C LEU A 27 4.27 21.98 4.00
N ARG A 28 5.41 22.47 3.49
CA ARG A 28 5.42 23.52 2.48
C ARG A 28 5.15 22.83 1.15
N GLU A 29 3.90 22.91 0.71
CA GLU A 29 3.56 22.57 -0.68
C GLU A 29 4.30 23.56 -1.57
N GLU A 30 5.26 23.09 -2.36
CA GLU A 30 5.93 23.94 -3.34
C GLU A 30 4.88 24.38 -4.36
N ASP A 31 4.73 25.69 -4.60
CA ASP A 31 3.91 26.25 -5.67
C ASP A 31 4.52 25.87 -7.02
N LEU A 32 4.34 24.61 -7.41
CA LEU A 32 4.65 24.12 -8.74
C LEU A 32 3.68 24.82 -9.68
N ALA A 33 4.18 25.78 -10.46
CA ALA A 33 3.47 26.32 -11.62
C ALA A 33 2.87 25.14 -12.38
N LYS A 34 1.53 25.08 -12.48
CA LYS A 34 0.76 23.90 -12.96
C LYS A 34 1.51 23.12 -14.02
N GLY A 35 2.29 22.13 -13.58
CA GLY A 35 2.88 21.14 -14.45
C GLY A 35 1.75 20.30 -15.04
N PRO A 36 2.03 19.39 -15.98
CA PRO A 36 1.08 18.31 -16.23
C PRO A 36 0.67 17.70 -14.88
N ASP A 37 -0.61 17.39 -14.65
CA ASP A 37 -1.06 16.87 -13.35
C ASP A 37 -0.29 15.58 -12.99
N LEU A 38 0.83 15.72 -12.26
CA LEU A 38 1.74 14.65 -11.85
C LEU A 38 1.16 13.92 -10.63
N HIS A 39 -0.05 13.38 -10.77
CA HIS A 39 -0.65 12.53 -9.77
C HIS A 39 -0.49 11.07 -10.19
N ILE A 40 -0.20 10.21 -9.22
CA ILE A 40 -0.24 8.76 -9.42
C ILE A 40 -1.55 8.23 -8.85
N LEU A 41 -2.10 7.21 -9.50
CA LEU A 41 -3.22 6.47 -8.94
C LEU A 41 -2.68 5.33 -8.07
N VAL A 42 -3.18 5.23 -6.84
CA VAL A 42 -2.93 4.08 -5.96
C VAL A 42 -4.21 3.25 -5.87
N ALA A 43 -4.18 2.04 -6.41
CA ALA A 43 -5.24 1.07 -6.23
C ALA A 43 -4.88 0.15 -5.05
N GLN A 44 -5.77 0.10 -4.06
CA GLN A 44 -5.64 -0.78 -2.90
C GLN A 44 -6.74 -1.84 -2.95
N ARG A 45 -6.37 -3.10 -2.72
CA ARG A 45 -7.32 -4.22 -2.60
C ARG A 45 -7.00 -5.07 -1.37
N GLN A 46 -8.00 -5.30 -0.53
CA GLN A 46 -7.90 -6.23 0.59
C GLN A 46 -8.60 -7.54 0.23
N VAL A 47 -7.98 -8.66 0.59
CA VAL A 47 -8.50 -10.00 0.31
C VAL A 47 -8.26 -10.92 1.50
N GLN A 48 -9.27 -11.73 1.82
CA GLN A 48 -9.18 -12.80 2.80
C GLN A 48 -9.31 -14.14 2.08
N VAL A 49 -8.26 -14.95 2.16
CA VAL A 49 -8.13 -16.19 1.40
C VAL A 49 -8.51 -17.36 2.29
N ALA A 50 -9.29 -18.31 1.76
CA ALA A 50 -9.57 -19.57 2.42
C ALA A 50 -8.25 -20.36 2.61
N GLU A 51 -8.12 -21.09 3.71
CA GLU A 51 -6.83 -21.70 4.08
C GLU A 51 -6.38 -22.74 3.05
N GLU A 52 -7.33 -23.49 2.51
CA GLU A 52 -7.16 -24.44 1.41
C GLU A 52 -6.70 -23.78 0.09
N GLY A 53 -7.02 -22.50 -0.13
CA GLY A 53 -6.69 -21.75 -1.35
C GLY A 53 -5.37 -20.97 -1.28
N LEU A 54 -4.67 -20.97 -0.14
CA LEU A 54 -3.51 -20.11 0.07
C LEU A 54 -2.34 -20.40 -0.88
N GLN A 55 -2.10 -21.66 -1.22
CA GLN A 55 -0.99 -22.00 -2.13
C GLN A 55 -1.25 -21.50 -3.55
N ASP A 56 -2.45 -21.72 -4.06
CA ASP A 56 -2.86 -21.30 -5.40
C ASP A 56 -2.94 -19.78 -5.50
N PHE A 57 -3.46 -19.12 -4.46
CA PHE A 57 -3.43 -17.66 -4.34
C PHE A 57 -2.00 -17.11 -4.40
N HIS A 58 -1.05 -17.64 -3.61
CA HIS A 58 0.33 -17.15 -3.65
C HIS A 58 0.98 -17.32 -5.03
N ARG A 59 0.69 -18.42 -5.73
CA ARG A 59 1.20 -18.65 -7.08
C ARG A 59 0.63 -17.62 -8.06
N ALA A 60 -0.69 -17.41 -8.03
CA ALA A 60 -1.34 -16.44 -8.89
C ALA A 60 -0.91 -15.01 -8.56
N LEU A 61 -0.71 -14.67 -7.28
CA LEU A 61 -0.22 -13.38 -6.83
C LEU A 61 1.19 -13.10 -7.37
N ARG A 62 2.12 -14.07 -7.30
CA ARG A 62 3.46 -13.90 -7.89
C ARG A 62 3.38 -13.64 -9.39
N CYS A 63 2.63 -14.49 -10.12
CA CYS A 63 2.43 -14.29 -11.55
C CYS A 63 1.80 -12.94 -11.89
N TYR A 64 0.84 -12.48 -11.09
CA TYR A 64 0.20 -11.18 -11.26
C TYR A 64 1.18 -10.03 -11.01
N VAL A 65 1.98 -10.08 -9.94
CA VAL A 65 3.01 -9.06 -9.65
C VAL A 65 4.01 -8.96 -10.79
N ASP A 66 4.51 -10.08 -11.30
CA ASP A 66 5.46 -10.10 -12.43
C ASP A 66 4.82 -9.55 -13.71
N PHE A 67 3.60 -9.98 -14.02
CA PHE A 67 2.86 -9.54 -15.22
C PHE A 67 2.52 -8.05 -15.17
N THR A 68 2.02 -7.58 -14.03
CA THR A 68 1.57 -6.20 -13.85
C THR A 68 2.74 -5.24 -13.73
N GLY A 69 3.80 -5.63 -13.00
CA GLY A 69 5.04 -4.85 -12.90
C GLY A 69 5.79 -4.70 -14.22
N ALA A 70 5.57 -5.59 -15.20
CA ALA A 70 6.12 -5.47 -16.55
C ALA A 70 5.34 -4.52 -17.47
N GLN A 71 4.20 -3.96 -17.04
CA GLN A 71 3.41 -3.02 -17.86
C GLN A 71 4.00 -1.61 -17.83
N SER A 72 4.03 -0.95 -18.99
CA SER A 72 4.68 0.37 -19.18
C SER A 72 4.18 1.49 -18.27
N HIS A 73 2.94 1.41 -17.80
CA HIS A 73 2.28 2.44 -16.99
C HIS A 73 2.00 2.00 -15.55
N CYS A 74 2.43 0.79 -15.17
CA CYS A 74 2.48 0.37 -13.78
C CYS A 74 3.83 0.78 -13.20
N LEU A 75 3.80 1.51 -12.10
CA LEU A 75 4.99 2.03 -11.44
C LEU A 75 5.52 1.04 -10.40
N HIS A 76 4.61 0.37 -9.70
CA HIS A 76 4.96 -0.60 -8.66
C HIS A 76 3.77 -1.48 -8.29
N VAL A 77 4.05 -2.72 -7.87
CA VAL A 77 3.07 -3.60 -7.23
C VAL A 77 3.69 -4.18 -5.97
N SER A 78 2.96 -4.14 -4.86
CA SER A 78 3.38 -4.76 -3.60
C SER A 78 2.21 -5.44 -2.91
N ALA A 79 2.50 -6.50 -2.18
CA ALA A 79 1.52 -7.22 -1.38
C ALA A 79 2.00 -7.34 0.06
N GLN A 80 1.16 -6.92 0.99
CA GLN A 80 1.37 -7.06 2.42
C GLN A 80 0.53 -8.21 2.95
N LYS A 81 1.18 -9.18 3.61
CA LYS A 81 0.52 -10.25 4.34
C LYS A 81 0.22 -9.80 5.77
N MET A 82 -1.01 -10.04 6.23
CA MET A 82 -1.43 -9.73 7.60
C MET A 82 -1.00 -10.81 8.59
N PRO A 83 -0.93 -10.50 9.90
CA PRO A 83 -0.49 -11.46 10.94
C PRO A 83 -1.37 -12.72 11.05
N ASP A 84 -2.62 -12.66 10.61
CA ASP A 84 -3.58 -13.78 10.63
C ASP A 84 -3.26 -14.90 9.62
N GLY A 85 -2.26 -14.69 8.76
CA GLY A 85 -1.78 -15.70 7.84
C GLY A 85 -2.59 -15.83 6.54
N ALA A 86 -3.79 -15.24 6.47
CA ALA A 86 -4.78 -15.47 5.43
C ALA A 86 -5.35 -14.17 4.81
N SER A 87 -5.10 -13.02 5.41
CA SER A 87 -5.48 -11.71 4.88
C SER A 87 -4.28 -11.02 4.21
N PHE A 88 -4.56 -10.34 3.10
CA PHE A 88 -3.55 -9.62 2.33
C PHE A 88 -4.08 -8.27 1.87
N THR A 89 -3.20 -7.28 1.83
CA THR A 89 -3.45 -6.00 1.14
C THR A 89 -2.52 -5.88 -0.05
N LEU A 90 -3.09 -5.75 -1.24
CA LEU A 90 -2.40 -5.52 -2.50
C LEU A 90 -2.44 -4.02 -2.82
N TYR A 91 -1.29 -3.47 -3.18
CA TYR A 91 -1.12 -2.11 -3.65
C TYR A 91 -0.57 -2.10 -5.06
N GLU A 92 -1.22 -1.34 -5.93
CA GLU A 92 -0.76 -1.09 -7.29
C GLU A 92 -0.65 0.41 -7.52
N PHE A 93 0.50 0.84 -8.01
CA PHE A 93 0.80 2.23 -8.29
C PHE A 93 0.80 2.42 -9.81
N TRP A 94 -0.02 3.34 -10.29
CA TRP A 94 -0.26 3.57 -11.71
C TRP A 94 0.03 5.02 -12.06
N GLN A 95 0.54 5.22 -13.29
CA GLN A 95 0.79 6.54 -13.81
C GLN A 95 -0.48 7.41 -13.86
N ASP A 96 -1.62 6.81 -14.17
CA ASP A 96 -2.92 7.49 -14.27
C ASP A 96 -4.10 6.51 -14.18
N GLU A 97 -5.31 7.03 -13.96
CA GLU A 97 -6.54 6.26 -13.88
C GLU A 97 -6.88 5.49 -15.18
N PRO A 98 -6.76 6.08 -16.40
CA PRO A 98 -7.00 5.35 -17.64
C PRO A 98 -6.12 4.11 -17.82
N SER A 99 -4.85 4.18 -17.43
CA SER A 99 -3.92 3.06 -17.50
C SER A 99 -4.34 1.91 -16.59
N TRP A 100 -4.72 2.22 -15.35
CA TRP A 100 -5.29 1.23 -14.43
C TRP A 100 -6.58 0.61 -14.96
N ARG A 101 -7.53 1.41 -15.46
CA ARG A 101 -8.80 0.90 -16.02
C ARG A 101 -8.56 -0.05 -17.19
N ARG A 102 -7.59 0.27 -18.06
CA ARG A 102 -7.20 -0.61 -19.18
C ARG A 102 -6.59 -1.90 -18.66
N HIS A 103 -5.72 -1.83 -17.65
CA HIS A 103 -5.12 -3.00 -17.02
C HIS A 103 -6.17 -3.95 -16.43
N GLN A 104 -7.20 -3.41 -15.75
CA GLN A 104 -8.27 -4.22 -15.16
C GLN A 104 -8.95 -5.13 -16.19
N GLN A 105 -9.03 -4.69 -17.44
CA GLN A 105 -9.64 -5.46 -18.54
C GLN A 105 -8.69 -6.47 -19.20
N SER A 106 -7.40 -6.44 -18.86
CA SER A 106 -6.39 -7.32 -19.44
C SER A 106 -6.60 -8.80 -19.06
N PRO A 107 -6.15 -9.75 -19.90
CA PRO A 107 -6.26 -11.17 -19.59
C PRO A 107 -5.59 -11.57 -18.26
N GLY A 108 -4.41 -11.01 -17.97
CA GLY A 108 -3.67 -11.29 -16.74
C GLY A 108 -4.41 -10.80 -15.49
N SER A 109 -5.00 -9.60 -15.54
CA SER A 109 -5.84 -9.07 -14.46
C SER A 109 -7.08 -9.94 -14.24
N LYS A 110 -7.78 -10.31 -15.32
CA LYS A 110 -8.98 -11.16 -15.24
C LYS A 110 -8.67 -12.54 -14.70
N ALA A 111 -7.56 -13.14 -15.11
CA ALA A 111 -7.10 -14.42 -14.58
C ALA A 111 -6.84 -14.34 -13.08
N PHE A 112 -6.15 -13.29 -12.62
CA PHE A 112 -5.91 -13.09 -11.19
C PHE A 112 -7.20 -12.82 -10.41
N GLN A 113 -8.11 -12.00 -10.94
CA GLN A 113 -9.43 -11.77 -10.34
C GLN A 113 -10.24 -13.06 -10.20
N ARG A 114 -10.14 -13.98 -11.16
CA ARG A 114 -10.82 -15.28 -11.07
C ARG A 114 -10.28 -16.12 -9.93
N VAL A 115 -8.96 -16.22 -9.81
CA VAL A 115 -8.30 -16.93 -8.69
C VAL A 115 -8.66 -16.30 -7.35
N LEU A 116 -8.75 -14.97 -7.28
CA LEU A 116 -9.22 -14.30 -6.08
C LEU A 116 -10.61 -14.80 -5.69
N ILE A 117 -11.59 -14.70 -6.58
CA ILE A 117 -12.98 -15.10 -6.34
C ILE A 117 -13.06 -16.57 -5.91
N ASP A 118 -12.34 -17.46 -6.60
CA ASP A 118 -12.38 -18.90 -6.34
C ASP A 118 -11.78 -19.29 -4.97
N HIS A 119 -10.97 -18.42 -4.34
CA HIS A 119 -10.28 -18.70 -3.08
C HIS A 119 -10.63 -17.75 -1.93
N LEU A 120 -11.70 -16.95 -2.04
CA LEU A 120 -12.12 -16.11 -0.92
C LEU A 120 -12.67 -16.94 0.24
N ARG A 121 -12.31 -16.55 1.46
CA ARG A 121 -12.92 -17.09 2.69
C ARG A 121 -14.42 -16.74 2.78
N ALA A 122 -14.85 -15.62 2.20
CA ALA A 122 -16.24 -15.19 2.09
C ALA A 122 -16.50 -14.53 0.72
N PRO A 123 -17.04 -15.26 -0.27
CA PRO A 123 -17.21 -14.75 -1.63
C PRO A 123 -18.11 -13.51 -1.74
N ASP A 124 -19.01 -13.32 -0.78
CA ASP A 124 -20.02 -12.25 -0.77
C ASP A 124 -19.48 -10.86 -0.32
N THR A 125 -18.16 -10.72 -0.10
CA THR A 125 -17.56 -9.50 0.47
C THR A 125 -16.67 -8.67 -0.48
N LEU A 126 -16.64 -9.00 -1.77
CA LEU A 126 -15.96 -8.18 -2.81
C LEU A 126 -16.84 -7.07 -3.37
#